data_AF-E7N5Y4-F1
#
_entry.id   AF-E7N5Y4-F1
#
_cell.length_a   1.000
_cell.length_b   1.000
_cell.length_c   1.000
_cell.angle_alpha   90.00
_cell.angle_beta   90.00
_cell.angle_gamma   90.00
#
_symmetry.space_group_name_H-M   'P 1'
#
loop_
_entity.id
_entity.type
_entity.pdbx_description
1 polymer ?
#
loop_
_entity_poly.entity_id
_entity_poly.type
_entity_poly.pdbx_seq_one_letter_code
_entity_poly.pdbx_strand_id
1 'polypeptide(L)'
;MIERVVRSRLGRWWNDTERPGLVDWALLGVILLGAYAFFLYGDVRATFEHSFNFLDAVLQGRIGDFYRIAIEHTSTGHPAVYDIPLYLLFGLWNLPTYVLYRITGFQYLLSTPAQLWLKTMMVLAALVAAKVLVDIARDLGVGRQRSKWVAFFFLSSMTLFVPVFVIVQYDIIMIVFILLGLRAYLRGRLGRFLLWFAIANTLKLFAIFIFVPLLLLREKRLRVVALQVVVGLIGLVGCRAIYHGNVAYKASTGGFMSSMLQRLTAVGVPWQGSMIPIFVVFMVGIGIFAYLRCPQGTKALAADAVYICLAIYLVFATVVPLNPYWAVMVSPFAVLIIFLNPRHVLLNSALEMGVGTALFLMYTFTGFSMYDRSILDQLLLPHLATPTAQPRYENPAQFLDVMGISRQGSFIVGFMIACVLAILFINFPRAEMVEKLGRGERVPRSAAWSRLTMPAAFSALVLIPYFVPAVPVAYSAVTDTPQPGGVNILGDGASVTETVTLPSTVEVSSINIAFLAGDIQWLDSSVVNVEVTDASGARVFKTAAPANSLHEGLHEFPAKGLVLRAGERYTVRITSELTEGGSAVVEINPAVDQFPTTENGTTVNGDLLMSISGRTK
;
A
#
# COMPACT_ATOMS: atom_id res chain seq x y z
N MET A 1 -19.65 -19.81 35.62
CA MET A 1 -19.08 -20.34 34.35
C MET A 1 -17.81 -19.60 33.94
N ILE A 2 -17.82 -18.27 33.86
CA ILE A 2 -16.67 -17.42 33.47
C ILE A 2 -15.43 -17.65 34.37
N GLU A 3 -15.58 -17.71 35.70
CA GLU A 3 -14.44 -17.97 36.58
C GLU A 3 -13.78 -19.35 36.38
N ARG A 4 -14.55 -20.39 36.05
CA ARG A 4 -14.00 -21.71 35.71
C ARG A 4 -13.22 -21.67 34.40
N VAL A 5 -13.69 -20.90 33.42
CA VAL A 5 -12.99 -20.69 32.13
C VAL A 5 -11.70 -19.91 32.33
N VAL A 6 -11.70 -18.83 33.11
CA VAL A 6 -10.51 -18.02 33.43
C VAL A 6 -9.46 -18.83 34.20
N ARG A 7 -9.90 -19.71 35.11
CA ARG A 7 -9.02 -20.63 35.87
C ARG A 7 -8.60 -21.89 35.09
N SER A 8 -9.09 -22.10 33.88
CA SER A 8 -8.60 -23.19 33.02
C SER A 8 -7.15 -22.91 32.57
N ARG A 9 -6.45 -23.94 32.07
CA ARG A 9 -5.10 -23.75 31.49
C ARG A 9 -5.14 -22.75 30.32
N LEU A 10 -6.16 -22.84 29.47
CA LEU A 10 -6.39 -21.94 28.34
C LEU A 10 -6.70 -20.51 28.80
N GLY A 11 -7.55 -20.34 29.81
CA GLY A 11 -7.87 -19.03 30.39
C GLY A 11 -6.68 -18.36 31.05
N ARG A 12 -5.84 -19.11 31.78
CA ARG A 12 -4.58 -18.57 32.32
C ARG A 12 -3.61 -18.15 31.23
N TRP A 13 -3.42 -19.00 30.22
CA TRP A 13 -2.59 -18.68 29.06
C TRP A 13 -3.11 -17.41 28.36
N TRP A 14 -4.42 -17.31 28.10
CA TRP A 14 -5.05 -16.16 27.44
C TRP A 14 -4.85 -14.84 28.20
N ASN A 15 -4.85 -14.89 29.53
CA ASN A 15 -4.69 -13.72 30.39
C ASN A 15 -3.24 -13.42 30.78
N ASP A 16 -2.30 -14.34 30.51
CA ASP A 16 -0.87 -14.09 30.66
C ASP A 16 -0.36 -13.26 29.47
N THR A 17 -0.34 -11.95 29.67
CA THR A 17 -0.01 -10.95 28.65
C THR A 17 1.07 -9.98 29.11
N GLU A 18 1.87 -10.35 30.11
CA GLU A 18 3.05 -9.55 30.49
C GLU A 18 4.05 -9.44 29.33
N ARG A 19 4.09 -10.46 28.46
CA ARG A 19 4.87 -10.52 27.22
C ARG A 19 4.10 -11.29 26.14
N PRO A 20 4.47 -11.15 24.85
CA PRO A 20 3.97 -12.05 23.82
C PRO A 20 4.48 -13.47 24.09
N GLY A 21 3.56 -14.43 24.05
CA GLY A 21 3.83 -15.86 24.17
C GLY A 21 4.31 -16.47 22.85
N LEU A 22 4.57 -17.77 22.86
CA LEU A 22 5.07 -18.49 21.68
C LEU A 22 4.09 -18.43 20.50
N VAL A 23 2.80 -18.65 20.75
CA VAL A 23 1.75 -18.60 19.72
C VAL A 23 1.64 -17.21 19.11
N ASP A 24 1.75 -16.16 19.94
CA ASP A 24 1.72 -14.76 19.47
C ASP A 24 2.84 -14.55 18.43
N TRP A 25 4.08 -14.94 18.78
CA TRP A 25 5.22 -14.87 17.87
C TRP A 25 5.10 -15.79 16.66
N ALA A 26 4.54 -16.98 16.81
CA ALA A 26 4.36 -17.91 15.70
C ALA A 26 3.40 -17.35 14.65
N LEU A 27 2.25 -16.79 15.06
CA LEU A 27 1.28 -16.18 14.15
C LEU A 27 1.90 -15.00 13.38
N LEU A 28 2.58 -14.09 14.08
CA LEU A 28 3.30 -13.00 13.43
C LEU A 28 4.41 -13.53 12.50
N GLY A 29 5.15 -14.55 12.97
CA GLY A 29 6.22 -15.19 12.20
C GLY A 29 5.72 -15.77 10.87
N VAL A 30 4.59 -16.47 10.86
CA VAL A 30 3.99 -17.01 9.62
C VAL A 30 3.65 -15.89 8.64
N ILE A 31 3.05 -14.79 9.11
CA ILE A 31 2.70 -13.65 8.25
C ILE A 31 3.98 -13.01 7.66
N LEU A 32 4.99 -12.77 8.49
CA LEU A 32 6.26 -12.18 8.05
C LEU A 32 7.04 -13.10 7.11
N LEU A 33 7.04 -14.41 7.36
CA LEU A 33 7.71 -15.40 6.52
C LEU A 33 6.99 -15.59 5.18
N GLY A 34 5.66 -15.64 5.18
CA GLY A 34 4.87 -15.66 3.94
C GLY A 34 5.14 -14.40 3.12
N ALA A 35 5.16 -13.24 3.76
CA ALA A 35 5.49 -12.00 3.08
C ALA A 35 6.93 -11.98 2.56
N TYR A 36 7.88 -12.48 3.36
CA TYR A 36 9.27 -12.65 2.96
C TYR A 36 9.42 -13.52 1.72
N ALA A 37 8.72 -14.65 1.67
CA ALA A 37 8.83 -15.66 0.63
C ALA A 37 8.19 -15.26 -0.71
N PHE A 38 7.15 -14.42 -0.71
CA PHE A 38 6.30 -14.25 -1.91
C PHE A 38 6.31 -12.85 -2.54
N PHE A 39 6.51 -11.76 -1.78
CA PHE A 39 6.40 -10.41 -2.35
C PHE A 39 7.77 -9.74 -2.59
N LEU A 40 8.00 -9.15 -3.75
CA LEU A 40 9.16 -8.30 -4.03
C LEU A 40 8.81 -7.26 -5.09
N TYR A 41 8.83 -5.98 -4.71
CA TYR A 41 8.60 -4.90 -5.67
C TYR A 41 9.87 -4.54 -6.45
N GLY A 42 9.70 -4.11 -7.71
CA GLY A 42 10.79 -3.89 -8.67
C GLY A 42 11.83 -2.84 -8.26
N ASP A 43 11.44 -1.76 -7.58
CA ASP A 43 12.33 -0.63 -7.26
C ASP A 43 13.63 -1.04 -6.53
N VAL A 44 13.56 -2.00 -5.61
CA VAL A 44 14.75 -2.43 -4.85
C VAL A 44 15.75 -3.17 -5.75
N ARG A 45 15.28 -3.79 -6.84
CA ARG A 45 16.12 -4.50 -7.83
C ARG A 45 17.01 -3.51 -8.60
N ALA A 46 16.51 -2.32 -8.92
CA ALA A 46 17.32 -1.27 -9.52
C ALA A 46 18.46 -0.84 -8.57
N THR A 47 18.17 -0.69 -7.28
CA THR A 47 19.21 -0.37 -6.28
C THR A 47 20.21 -1.52 -6.09
N PHE A 48 19.74 -2.77 -6.22
CA PHE A 48 20.60 -3.95 -6.19
C PHE A 48 21.58 -3.98 -7.37
N GLU A 49 21.11 -3.74 -8.59
CA GLU A 49 21.95 -3.58 -9.77
C GLU A 49 22.95 -2.43 -9.61
N HIS A 50 22.49 -1.27 -9.15
CA HIS A 50 23.38 -0.14 -8.90
C HIS A 50 24.46 -0.42 -7.84
N SER A 51 24.22 -1.35 -6.92
CA SER A 51 25.25 -1.79 -5.98
C SER A 51 26.38 -2.57 -6.66
N PHE A 52 26.09 -3.30 -7.73
CA PHE A 52 27.10 -3.96 -8.54
C PHE A 52 27.86 -2.92 -9.38
N ASN A 53 27.15 -1.97 -10.00
CA ASN A 53 27.75 -0.85 -10.72
C ASN A 53 28.68 -0.02 -9.82
N PHE A 54 28.31 0.15 -8.54
CA PHE A 54 29.15 0.80 -7.55
C PHE A 54 30.42 0.00 -7.24
N LEU A 55 30.30 -1.31 -7.01
CA LEU A 55 31.46 -2.19 -6.79
C LEU A 55 32.40 -2.20 -8.00
N ASP A 56 31.86 -2.23 -9.22
CA ASP A 56 32.65 -2.12 -10.45
C ASP A 56 33.39 -0.77 -10.51
N ALA A 57 32.71 0.34 -10.22
CA ALA A 57 33.33 1.66 -10.17
C ALA A 57 34.47 1.73 -9.12
N VAL A 58 34.29 1.13 -7.95
CA VAL A 58 35.31 1.07 -6.89
C VAL A 58 36.51 0.23 -7.33
N LEU A 59 36.28 -0.99 -7.82
CA LEU A 59 37.34 -1.93 -8.18
C LEU A 59 38.15 -1.49 -9.41
N GLN A 60 37.55 -0.69 -10.29
CA GLN A 60 38.24 -0.07 -11.43
C GLN A 60 38.95 1.24 -11.09
N GLY A 61 38.85 1.72 -9.84
CA GLY A 61 39.41 3.02 -9.44
C GLY A 61 38.68 4.23 -10.04
N ARG A 62 37.42 4.05 -10.47
CA ARG A 62 36.61 5.05 -11.20
C ARG A 62 35.38 5.51 -10.40
N ILE A 63 35.52 5.71 -9.09
CA ILE A 63 34.41 6.09 -8.19
C ILE A 63 33.70 7.38 -8.67
N GLY A 64 34.45 8.35 -9.22
CA GLY A 64 33.89 9.59 -9.79
C GLY A 64 32.99 9.37 -11.01
N ASP A 65 33.09 8.21 -11.67
CA ASP A 65 32.26 7.83 -12.81
C ASP A 65 31.03 6.99 -12.44
N PHE A 66 30.82 6.70 -11.15
CA PHE A 66 29.76 5.79 -10.71
C PHE A 66 28.38 6.08 -11.35
N TYR A 67 27.91 7.33 -11.33
CA TYR A 67 26.59 7.66 -11.90
C TYR A 67 26.54 7.48 -13.42
N ARG A 68 27.67 7.68 -14.11
CA ARG A 68 27.76 7.39 -15.55
C ARG A 68 27.66 5.88 -15.79
N ILE A 69 28.44 5.09 -15.05
CA ILE A 69 28.41 3.63 -15.13
C ILE A 69 27.00 3.11 -14.82
N ALA A 70 26.33 3.69 -13.82
CA ALA A 70 24.97 3.30 -13.44
C ALA A 70 23.92 3.61 -14.52
N ILE A 71 24.07 4.71 -15.27
CA ILE A 71 23.22 5.03 -16.43
C ILE A 71 23.51 4.08 -17.60
N GLU A 72 24.78 3.80 -17.87
CA GLU A 72 25.20 2.94 -18.99
C GLU A 72 24.83 1.47 -18.78
N HIS A 73 24.74 1.02 -17.52
CA HIS A 73 24.53 -0.38 -17.13
C HIS A 73 23.29 -0.56 -16.23
N THR A 74 22.17 0.09 -16.58
CA THR A 74 20.86 -0.16 -15.95
C THR A 74 20.00 -1.04 -16.84
N SER A 75 19.47 -2.14 -16.31
CA SER A 75 18.51 -3.01 -17.01
C SER A 75 17.06 -2.54 -16.86
N THR A 76 16.80 -1.70 -15.86
CA THR A 76 15.46 -1.21 -15.53
C THR A 76 15.14 0.17 -16.12
N GLY A 77 16.15 0.88 -16.62
CA GLY A 77 16.02 2.28 -17.05
C GLY A 77 15.92 3.27 -15.88
N HIS A 78 15.88 2.79 -14.63
CA HIS A 78 15.93 3.66 -13.46
C HIS A 78 17.38 4.09 -13.18
N PRO A 79 17.65 5.39 -13.01
CA PRO A 79 18.97 5.89 -12.68
C PRO A 79 19.25 5.80 -11.17
N ALA A 80 20.54 5.86 -10.82
CA ALA A 80 20.98 5.95 -9.43
C ALA A 80 20.66 7.34 -8.83
N VAL A 81 19.53 7.48 -8.12
CA VAL A 81 19.04 8.79 -7.63
C VAL A 81 19.54 9.23 -6.24
N TYR A 82 20.17 8.34 -5.47
CA TYR A 82 20.66 8.60 -4.11
C TYR A 82 22.17 8.91 -4.06
N ASP A 83 22.67 9.38 -2.92
CA ASP A 83 24.09 9.61 -2.67
C ASP A 83 24.87 8.28 -2.44
N ILE A 84 26.21 8.30 -2.65
CA ILE A 84 27.09 7.11 -2.54
C ILE A 84 26.82 6.24 -1.30
N PRO A 85 26.66 6.79 -0.07
CA PRO A 85 26.62 5.96 1.13
C PRO A 85 25.55 4.87 1.11
N LEU A 86 24.44 5.09 0.39
CA LEU A 86 23.44 4.05 0.16
C LEU A 86 24.00 2.88 -0.67
N TYR A 87 24.62 3.18 -1.82
CA TYR A 87 25.21 2.15 -2.69
C TYR A 87 26.43 1.48 -2.08
N LEU A 88 27.20 2.19 -1.25
CA LEU A 88 28.27 1.59 -0.45
C LEU A 88 27.70 0.53 0.50
N LEU A 89 26.62 0.84 1.21
CA LEU A 89 25.99 -0.10 2.13
C LEU A 89 25.45 -1.34 1.39
N PHE A 90 24.76 -1.13 0.27
CA PHE A 90 24.30 -2.23 -0.57
C PHE A 90 25.46 -3.03 -1.15
N GLY A 91 26.52 -2.36 -1.64
CA GLY A 91 27.69 -3.01 -2.22
C GLY A 91 28.42 -3.88 -1.20
N LEU A 92 28.58 -3.41 0.04
CA LEU A 92 29.15 -4.20 1.13
C LEU A 92 28.29 -5.43 1.46
N TRP A 93 26.97 -5.28 1.54
CA TRP A 93 26.06 -6.40 1.80
C TRP A 93 26.04 -7.42 0.67
N ASN A 94 26.07 -6.94 -0.57
CA ASN A 94 25.97 -7.75 -1.78
C ASN A 94 27.32 -8.25 -2.29
N LEU A 95 28.43 -7.94 -1.61
CA LEU A 95 29.76 -8.38 -1.99
C LEU A 95 29.86 -9.92 -2.20
N PRO A 96 29.26 -10.78 -1.35
CA PRO A 96 29.27 -12.23 -1.60
C PRO A 96 28.58 -12.60 -2.92
N THR A 97 27.41 -12.01 -3.18
CA THR A 97 26.64 -12.24 -4.42
C THR A 97 27.37 -11.69 -5.65
N TYR A 98 28.02 -10.54 -5.51
CA TYR A 98 28.87 -9.94 -6.53
C TYR A 98 30.07 -10.83 -6.87
N VAL A 99 30.79 -11.34 -5.86
CA VAL A 99 31.93 -12.25 -6.09
C VAL A 99 31.47 -13.52 -6.81
N LEU A 100 30.35 -14.11 -6.38
CA LEU A 100 29.77 -15.27 -7.06
C LEU A 100 29.40 -14.95 -8.52
N TYR A 101 28.84 -13.76 -8.78
CA TYR A 101 28.52 -13.29 -10.13
C TYR A 101 29.78 -13.16 -10.98
N ARG A 102 30.85 -12.56 -10.45
CA ARG A 102 32.13 -12.41 -11.16
C ARG A 102 32.80 -13.76 -11.49
N ILE A 103 32.57 -14.79 -10.67
CA ILE A 103 33.14 -16.14 -10.88
C ILE A 103 32.28 -16.96 -11.86
N THR A 104 30.96 -16.89 -11.75
CA THR A 104 30.04 -17.84 -12.43
C THR A 104 29.24 -17.23 -13.57
N GLY A 105 29.15 -15.90 -13.66
CA GLY A 105 28.31 -15.19 -14.63
C GLY A 105 26.80 -15.37 -14.43
N PHE A 106 26.35 -15.84 -13.25
CA PHE A 106 24.93 -16.12 -13.04
C PHE A 106 24.06 -14.86 -13.09
N GLN A 107 22.84 -14.98 -13.60
CA GLN A 107 21.89 -13.87 -13.73
C GLN A 107 21.29 -13.46 -12.37
N TYR A 108 22.00 -12.63 -11.61
CA TYR A 108 21.65 -12.28 -10.22
C TYR A 108 20.30 -11.58 -10.08
N LEU A 109 19.85 -10.81 -11.09
CA LEU A 109 18.54 -10.16 -11.08
C LEU A 109 17.36 -11.12 -11.30
N LEU A 110 17.61 -12.32 -11.83
CA LEU A 110 16.60 -13.38 -12.05
C LEU A 110 16.73 -14.52 -11.03
N SER A 111 17.76 -14.49 -10.19
CA SER A 111 18.03 -15.54 -9.21
C SER A 111 17.23 -15.30 -7.93
N THR A 112 16.25 -16.17 -7.66
CA THR A 112 15.45 -16.13 -6.42
C THR A 112 16.32 -16.12 -5.16
N PRO A 113 17.38 -16.95 -5.01
CA PRO A 113 18.29 -16.84 -3.87
C PRO A 113 18.98 -15.47 -3.73
N ALA A 114 19.40 -14.85 -4.84
CA ALA A 114 20.02 -13.52 -4.80
C ALA A 114 19.02 -12.42 -4.40
N GLN A 115 17.78 -12.51 -4.89
CA GLN A 115 16.70 -11.59 -4.49
C GLN A 115 16.30 -11.77 -3.01
N LEU A 116 16.28 -13.02 -2.50
CA LEU A 116 16.07 -13.28 -1.08
C LEU A 116 17.25 -12.77 -0.23
N TRP A 117 18.49 -12.88 -0.71
CA TRP A 117 19.66 -12.28 -0.05
C TRP A 117 19.54 -10.76 0.08
N LEU A 118 19.15 -10.09 -1.00
CA LEU A 118 18.87 -8.65 -1.02
C LEU A 118 17.79 -8.30 0.02
N LYS A 119 16.66 -9.00 -0.02
CA LYS A 119 15.54 -8.80 0.91
C LYS A 119 15.91 -9.03 2.37
N THR A 120 16.82 -9.97 2.63
CA THR A 120 17.33 -10.28 3.97
C THR A 120 17.95 -9.06 4.65
N MET A 121 18.63 -8.19 3.88
CA MET A 121 19.15 -6.93 4.43
C MET A 121 18.05 -6.05 5.05
N MET A 122 16.91 -5.92 4.38
CA MET A 122 15.77 -5.13 4.87
C MET A 122 15.14 -5.74 6.12
N VAL A 123 14.99 -7.07 6.13
CA VAL A 123 14.46 -7.79 7.29
C VAL A 123 15.39 -7.65 8.50
N LEU A 124 16.70 -7.79 8.32
CA LEU A 124 17.67 -7.61 9.40
C LEU A 124 17.66 -6.17 9.91
N ALA A 125 17.57 -5.17 9.02
CA ALA A 125 17.43 -3.78 9.43
C ALA A 125 16.16 -3.56 10.26
N ALA A 126 15.02 -4.18 9.89
CA ALA A 126 13.79 -4.12 10.68
C ALA A 126 13.93 -4.79 12.06
N LEU A 127 14.60 -5.94 12.15
CA LEU A 127 14.86 -6.61 13.42
C LEU A 127 15.80 -5.79 14.32
N VAL A 128 16.82 -5.15 13.73
CA VAL A 128 17.71 -4.21 14.45
C VAL A 128 16.91 -3.00 14.93
N ALA A 129 16.07 -2.39 14.07
CA ALA A 129 15.19 -1.29 14.44
C ALA A 129 14.26 -1.69 15.60
N ALA A 130 13.63 -2.86 15.53
CA ALA A 130 12.79 -3.41 16.60
C ALA A 130 13.57 -3.53 17.92
N LYS A 131 14.79 -4.08 17.88
CA LYS A 131 15.67 -4.17 19.05
C LYS A 131 15.98 -2.79 19.63
N VAL A 132 16.36 -1.83 18.79
CA VAL A 132 16.69 -0.47 19.25
C VAL A 132 15.46 0.20 19.85
N LEU A 133 14.27 -0.03 19.28
CA LEU A 133 13.00 0.48 19.80
C LEU A 133 12.67 -0.09 21.19
N VAL A 134 12.84 -1.41 21.36
CA VAL A 134 12.70 -2.08 22.66
C VAL A 134 13.66 -1.48 23.69
N ASP A 135 14.91 -1.23 23.29
CA ASP A 135 15.90 -0.61 24.16
C ASP A 135 15.53 0.83 24.53
N ILE A 136 15.00 1.63 23.60
CA ILE A 136 14.48 2.99 23.89
C ILE A 136 13.33 2.90 24.89
N ALA A 137 12.35 2.02 24.65
CA ALA A 137 11.22 1.85 25.56
C ALA A 137 11.67 1.48 26.98
N ARG A 138 12.69 0.62 27.11
CA ARG A 138 13.31 0.27 28.41
C ARG A 138 14.02 1.46 29.05
N ASP A 139 14.80 2.22 28.27
CA ASP A 139 15.47 3.44 28.72
C ASP A 139 14.44 4.46 29.26
N LEU A 140 13.20 4.40 28.79
CA LEU A 140 12.07 5.26 29.20
C LEU A 140 11.16 4.64 30.27
N GLY A 141 11.55 3.51 30.87
CA GLY A 141 10.87 2.92 32.03
C GLY A 141 9.85 1.83 31.73
N VAL A 142 9.73 1.36 30.47
CA VAL A 142 8.91 0.20 30.14
C VAL A 142 9.59 -1.08 30.64
N GLY A 143 8.88 -1.88 31.44
CA GLY A 143 9.41 -3.13 32.02
C GLY A 143 9.91 -4.15 30.99
N ARG A 144 10.89 -4.98 31.37
CA ARG A 144 11.63 -5.87 30.45
C ARG A 144 10.76 -6.89 29.70
N GLN A 145 9.74 -7.44 30.35
CA GLN A 145 8.81 -8.39 29.70
C GLN A 145 7.85 -7.64 28.78
N ARG A 146 7.24 -6.56 29.28
CA ARG A 146 6.32 -5.69 28.53
C ARG A 146 6.96 -5.08 27.29
N SER A 147 8.25 -4.74 27.35
CA SER A 147 8.97 -4.19 26.20
C SER A 147 9.03 -5.15 25.02
N LYS A 148 8.81 -6.46 25.19
CA LYS A 148 8.73 -7.40 24.06
C LYS A 148 7.51 -7.14 23.17
N TRP A 149 6.43 -6.60 23.74
CA TRP A 149 5.28 -6.15 22.96
C TRP A 149 5.61 -4.97 22.05
N VAL A 150 6.60 -4.13 22.39
CA VAL A 150 7.07 -3.04 21.50
C VAL A 150 7.59 -3.61 20.18
N ALA A 151 8.43 -4.65 20.23
CA ALA A 151 8.90 -5.32 19.02
C ALA A 151 7.75 -5.98 18.24
N PHE A 152 6.83 -6.65 18.94
CA PHE A 152 5.67 -7.28 18.32
C PHE A 152 4.78 -6.25 17.60
N PHE A 153 4.49 -5.11 18.23
CA PHE A 153 3.64 -4.05 17.68
C PHE A 153 4.29 -3.34 16.50
N PHE A 154 5.60 -3.14 16.57
CA PHE A 154 6.39 -2.59 15.48
C PHE A 154 6.37 -3.51 14.27
N LEU A 155 6.72 -4.79 14.45
CA LEU A 155 6.76 -5.79 13.39
C LEU A 155 5.38 -6.10 12.77
N SER A 156 4.29 -5.89 13.51
CA SER A 156 2.91 -6.05 13.03
C SER A 156 2.26 -4.76 12.52
N SER A 157 2.92 -3.59 12.61
CA SER A 157 2.37 -2.34 12.09
C SER A 157 2.27 -2.40 10.58
N MET A 158 1.12 -2.03 10.00
CA MET A 158 0.98 -1.93 8.55
C MET A 158 2.01 -0.98 7.92
N THR A 159 2.29 0.12 8.62
CA THR A 159 3.26 1.11 8.17
C THR A 159 4.70 0.59 8.19
N LEU A 160 5.01 -0.54 8.87
CA LEU A 160 6.27 -1.26 8.71
C LEU A 160 6.14 -2.46 7.75
N PHE A 161 5.11 -3.27 7.95
CA PHE A 161 4.89 -4.54 7.26
C PHE A 161 4.89 -4.37 5.75
N VAL A 162 4.07 -3.45 5.23
CA VAL A 162 3.95 -3.26 3.79
C VAL A 162 5.24 -2.69 3.19
N PRO A 163 5.84 -1.59 3.71
CA PRO A 163 7.09 -1.07 3.15
C PRO A 163 8.28 -2.03 3.18
N VAL A 164 8.42 -2.82 4.24
CA VAL A 164 9.61 -3.66 4.46
C VAL A 164 9.44 -5.08 3.95
N PHE A 165 8.32 -5.74 4.25
CA PHE A 165 8.15 -7.16 3.96
C PHE A 165 7.45 -7.41 2.63
N VAL A 166 6.58 -6.50 2.19
CA VAL A 166 5.89 -6.59 0.90
C VAL A 166 6.65 -5.86 -0.20
N ILE A 167 6.91 -4.55 -0.02
CA ILE A 167 7.55 -3.70 -1.04
C ILE A 167 9.08 -3.79 -0.99
N VAL A 168 9.67 -4.16 0.16
CA VAL A 168 11.12 -4.39 0.33
C VAL A 168 11.96 -3.13 0.14
N GLN A 169 11.63 -2.06 0.87
CA GLN A 169 12.28 -0.76 0.72
C GLN A 169 13.28 -0.45 1.84
N TYR A 170 14.36 0.24 1.46
CA TYR A 170 15.54 0.48 2.30
C TYR A 170 15.44 1.68 3.24
N ASP A 171 14.30 2.38 3.24
CA ASP A 171 13.99 3.42 4.23
C ASP A 171 14.15 2.92 5.67
N ILE A 172 13.93 1.62 5.93
CA ILE A 172 14.12 1.01 7.25
C ILE A 172 15.58 1.09 7.74
N ILE A 173 16.57 1.11 6.84
CA ILE A 173 17.98 1.27 7.19
C ILE A 173 18.22 2.68 7.74
N MET A 174 17.67 3.70 7.08
CA MET A 174 17.69 5.07 7.60
C MET A 174 17.02 5.15 8.98
N ILE A 175 15.90 4.45 9.17
CA ILE A 175 15.19 4.38 10.47
C ILE A 175 16.05 3.79 11.58
N VAL A 176 16.87 2.77 11.31
CA VAL A 176 17.83 2.24 12.30
C VAL A 176 18.73 3.37 12.82
N PHE A 177 19.32 4.16 11.92
CA PHE A 177 20.19 5.27 12.30
C PHE A 177 19.45 6.39 13.02
N ILE A 178 18.23 6.72 12.60
CA ILE A 178 17.34 7.67 13.31
C ILE A 178 17.10 7.20 14.75
N LEU A 179 16.77 5.92 14.96
CA LEU A 179 16.50 5.38 16.29
C LEU A 179 17.75 5.34 17.17
N LEU A 180 18.91 5.01 16.61
CA LEU A 180 20.20 5.09 17.31
C LEU A 180 20.52 6.54 17.70
N GLY A 181 20.25 7.49 16.81
CA GLY A 181 20.33 8.93 17.05
C GLY A 181 19.43 9.36 18.20
N LEU A 182 18.13 9.04 18.13
CA LEU A 182 17.16 9.34 19.20
C LEU A 182 17.60 8.74 20.53
N ARG A 183 18.02 7.47 20.57
CA ARG A 183 18.51 6.85 21.81
C ARG A 183 19.74 7.56 22.38
N ALA A 184 20.66 8.02 21.52
CA ALA A 184 21.80 8.83 21.95
C ALA A 184 21.37 10.19 22.51
N TYR A 185 20.41 10.85 21.84
CA TYR A 185 19.81 12.11 22.27
C TYR A 185 19.19 11.99 23.67
N LEU A 186 18.33 11.00 23.88
CA LEU A 186 17.63 10.73 25.14
C LEU A 186 18.60 10.45 26.29
N ARG A 187 19.75 9.83 26.00
CA ARG A 187 20.83 9.55 26.98
C ARG A 187 21.80 10.71 27.17
N GLY A 188 21.51 11.88 26.61
CA GLY A 188 22.36 13.05 26.76
C GLY A 188 23.63 13.08 25.88
N ARG A 189 23.84 12.10 24.99
CA ARG A 189 25.10 11.91 24.23
C ARG A 189 25.07 12.63 22.87
N LEU A 190 25.28 13.95 22.89
CA LEU A 190 25.16 14.82 21.72
C LEU A 190 26.06 14.40 20.54
N GLY A 191 27.34 14.09 20.77
CA GLY A 191 28.25 13.70 19.68
C GLY A 191 27.78 12.44 18.92
N ARG A 192 27.26 11.44 19.66
CA ARG A 192 26.69 10.23 19.03
C ARG A 192 25.38 10.54 18.30
N PHE A 193 24.55 11.44 18.84
CA PHE A 193 23.34 11.89 18.16
C PHE A 193 23.68 12.54 16.81
N LEU A 194 24.63 13.49 16.78
CA LEU A 194 25.07 14.14 15.55
C LEU A 194 25.66 13.16 14.54
N LEU A 195 26.49 12.21 14.99
CA LEU A 195 27.05 11.16 14.13
C LEU A 195 25.97 10.32 13.46
N TRP A 196 24.98 9.83 14.22
CA TRP A 196 23.92 8.99 13.66
C TRP A 196 23.03 9.74 12.67
N PHE A 197 22.74 11.02 12.93
CA PHE A 197 21.99 11.86 11.99
C PHE A 197 22.81 12.24 10.76
N ALA A 198 24.13 12.45 10.90
CA ALA A 198 25.02 12.64 9.75
C ALA A 198 24.98 11.44 8.79
N ILE A 199 24.95 10.22 9.33
CA ILE A 199 24.77 9.01 8.52
C ILE A 199 23.35 8.96 7.92
N ALA A 200 22.31 9.10 8.74
CA ALA A 200 20.92 9.01 8.26
C ALA A 200 20.60 10.00 7.13
N ASN A 201 21.06 11.26 7.26
CA ASN A 201 20.85 12.31 6.26
C ASN A 201 21.56 12.02 4.92
N THR A 202 22.62 11.21 4.91
CA THR A 202 23.26 10.77 3.65
C THR A 202 22.54 9.63 2.94
N LEU A 203 21.72 8.87 3.66
CA LEU A 203 20.90 7.81 3.06
C LEU A 203 19.64 8.40 2.44
N LYS A 204 18.96 9.29 3.19
CA LYS A 204 17.76 9.98 2.73
C LYS A 204 17.50 11.23 3.56
N LEU A 205 16.98 12.27 2.92
CA LEU A 205 16.79 13.58 3.56
C LEU A 205 15.64 13.62 4.57
N PHE A 206 14.78 12.60 4.68
CA PHE A 206 13.65 12.61 5.63
C PHE A 206 14.06 12.61 7.10
N ALA A 207 15.30 12.23 7.41
CA ALA A 207 15.85 12.37 8.76
C ALA A 207 15.95 13.85 9.20
N ILE A 208 16.10 14.79 8.25
CA ILE A 208 16.24 16.22 8.55
C ILE A 208 14.99 16.80 9.22
N PHE A 209 13.81 16.25 8.89
CA PHE A 209 12.53 16.76 9.38
C PHE A 209 12.45 16.68 10.89
N ILE A 210 12.96 15.60 11.50
CA ILE A 210 12.99 15.47 12.97
C ILE A 210 14.30 16.00 13.57
N PHE A 211 15.40 16.01 12.80
CA PHE A 211 16.71 16.43 13.30
C PHE A 211 16.70 17.87 13.82
N VAL A 212 16.18 18.80 13.03
CA VAL A 212 16.17 20.23 13.38
C VAL A 212 15.25 20.52 14.58
N PRO A 213 13.99 20.04 14.64
CA PRO A 213 13.15 20.22 15.81
C PRO A 213 13.72 19.59 17.09
N LEU A 214 14.36 18.42 17.03
CA LEU A 214 14.99 17.81 18.20
C LEU A 214 16.17 18.65 18.72
N LEU A 215 16.95 19.28 17.83
CA LEU A 215 17.98 20.23 18.22
C LEU A 215 17.37 21.45 18.91
N LEU A 216 16.35 22.07 18.32
CA LEU A 216 15.64 23.22 18.89
C LEU A 216 14.97 22.90 20.23
N LEU A 217 14.50 21.68 20.43
CA LEU A 217 13.93 21.23 21.71
C LEU A 217 14.97 21.27 22.85
N ARG A 218 16.23 20.97 22.54
CA ARG A 218 17.31 20.85 23.54
C ARG A 218 18.18 22.10 23.66
N GLU A 219 18.52 22.74 22.55
CA GLU A 219 19.43 23.88 22.48
C GLU A 219 18.68 25.10 21.96
N LYS A 220 18.74 26.20 22.72
CA LYS A 220 18.01 27.44 22.42
C LYS A 220 18.91 28.50 21.79
N ARG A 221 20.23 28.33 21.85
CA ARG A 221 21.16 29.23 21.16
C ARG A 221 21.17 28.89 19.68
N LEU A 222 20.45 29.68 18.87
CA LEU A 222 20.28 29.43 17.43
C LEU A 222 21.61 29.28 16.66
N ARG A 223 22.67 29.99 17.08
CA ARG A 223 24.01 29.84 16.50
C ARG A 223 24.59 28.44 16.71
N VAL A 224 24.38 27.86 17.90
CA VAL A 224 24.84 26.51 18.24
C VAL A 224 24.01 25.47 17.49
N VAL A 225 22.70 25.68 17.40
CA VAL A 225 21.81 24.82 16.60
C VAL A 225 22.25 24.84 15.13
N ALA A 226 22.52 26.01 14.56
CA ALA A 226 22.99 26.14 13.17
C ALA A 226 24.29 25.36 12.95
N LEU A 227 25.27 25.47 13.86
CA LEU A 227 26.51 24.69 13.78
C LEU A 227 26.25 23.18 13.86
N GLN A 228 25.37 22.75 14.75
CA GLN A 228 24.99 21.33 14.88
C GLN A 228 24.26 20.80 13.64
N VAL A 229 23.45 21.64 12.99
CA VAL A 229 22.82 21.30 11.71
C VAL A 229 23.89 21.10 10.63
N VAL A 230 24.86 22.01 10.53
CA VAL A 230 25.98 21.86 9.58
C VAL A 230 26.76 20.58 9.83
N VAL A 231 27.09 20.27 11.09
CA VAL A 231 27.77 19.01 11.45
C VAL A 231 26.92 17.79 11.07
N GLY A 232 25.61 17.83 11.31
CA GLY A 232 24.69 16.74 10.94
C GLY A 232 24.44 16.61 9.43
N LEU A 233 24.91 17.55 8.61
CA LEU A 233 24.81 17.50 7.15
C LEU A 233 26.17 17.37 6.46
N ILE A 234 27.27 17.32 7.22
CA ILE A 234 28.63 17.33 6.65
C ILE A 234 28.89 16.16 5.70
N GLY A 235 28.34 14.97 6.01
CA GLY A 235 28.44 13.80 5.15
C GLY A 235 27.78 14.00 3.79
N LEU A 236 26.62 14.67 3.77
CA LEU A 236 25.88 14.98 2.54
C LEU A 236 26.66 15.98 1.68
N VAL A 237 27.22 17.02 2.32
CA VAL A 237 28.07 18.00 1.63
C VAL A 237 29.29 17.31 1.01
N GLY A 238 29.94 16.41 1.75
CA GLY A 238 31.06 15.61 1.25
C GLY A 238 30.69 14.78 0.02
N CYS A 239 29.56 14.07 0.06
CA CYS A 239 29.09 13.26 -1.08
C CYS A 239 28.85 14.11 -2.33
N ARG A 240 28.20 15.26 -2.17
CA ARG A 240 27.88 16.17 -3.28
C ARG A 240 29.13 16.88 -3.83
N ALA A 241 30.13 17.14 -2.99
CA ALA A 241 31.38 17.75 -3.42
C ALA A 241 32.17 16.82 -4.37
N ILE A 242 32.16 15.50 -4.12
CA ILE A 242 32.85 14.50 -4.96
C ILE A 242 32.34 14.53 -6.41
N TYR A 243 31.05 14.78 -6.62
CA TYR A 243 30.42 14.81 -7.95
C TYR A 243 30.07 16.22 -8.42
N HIS A 244 30.70 17.23 -7.85
CA HIS A 244 30.48 18.60 -8.28
C HIS A 244 30.84 18.76 -9.76
N GLY A 245 29.93 19.35 -10.55
CA GLY A 245 30.11 19.51 -11.99
C GLY A 245 29.91 18.24 -12.83
N ASN A 246 29.62 17.08 -12.23
CA ASN A 246 29.37 15.84 -12.98
C ASN A 246 27.97 15.85 -13.63
N VAL A 247 27.94 15.77 -14.96
CA VAL A 247 26.70 15.80 -15.76
C VAL A 247 25.82 14.58 -15.49
N ALA A 248 26.40 13.38 -15.40
CA ALA A 248 25.68 12.14 -15.13
C ALA A 248 25.04 12.13 -13.73
N TYR A 249 25.73 12.70 -12.72
CA TYR A 249 25.19 12.89 -11.38
C TYR A 249 24.00 13.85 -11.38
N LYS A 250 24.12 14.99 -12.07
CA LYS A 250 23.02 15.97 -12.19
C LYS A 250 21.81 15.38 -12.92
N ALA A 251 22.04 14.61 -13.98
CA ALA A 251 20.99 13.92 -14.72
C ALA A 251 20.27 12.87 -13.85
N SER A 252 21.03 12.09 -13.06
CA SER A 252 20.47 11.04 -12.21
C SER A 252 19.67 11.60 -11.03
N THR A 253 20.15 12.66 -10.37
CA THR A 253 19.59 13.13 -9.08
C THR A 253 18.67 14.34 -9.19
N GLY A 254 18.80 15.15 -10.25
CA GLY A 254 18.13 16.45 -10.37
C GLY A 254 16.60 16.35 -10.41
N GLY A 255 16.06 15.46 -11.27
CA GLY A 255 14.61 15.27 -11.42
C GLY A 255 13.96 14.69 -10.16
N PHE A 256 14.67 13.83 -9.43
CA PHE A 256 14.18 13.30 -8.16
C PHE A 256 14.01 14.41 -7.12
N MET A 257 14.98 15.32 -6.99
CA MET A 257 14.92 16.42 -6.02
C MET A 257 13.81 17.44 -6.33
N SER A 258 13.59 17.79 -7.60
CA SER A 258 12.48 18.67 -7.98
C SER A 258 11.11 18.03 -7.71
N SER A 259 10.96 16.75 -8.04
CA SER A 259 9.72 16.00 -7.77
C SER A 259 9.41 15.92 -6.27
N MET A 260 10.44 15.77 -5.43
CA MET A 260 10.28 15.74 -3.98
C MET A 260 9.78 17.09 -3.44
N LEU A 261 10.38 18.19 -3.91
CA LEU A 261 9.93 19.55 -3.52
C LEU A 261 8.47 19.79 -3.93
N GLN A 262 8.11 19.38 -5.16
CA GLN A 262 6.74 19.49 -5.65
C GLN A 262 5.75 18.72 -4.76
N ARG A 263 6.09 17.50 -4.32
CA ARG A 263 5.26 16.71 -3.41
C ARG A 263 5.08 17.38 -2.06
N LEU A 264 6.14 17.95 -1.49
CA LEU A 264 6.07 18.67 -0.21
C LEU A 264 5.15 19.90 -0.27
N THR A 265 4.96 20.46 -1.47
CA THR A 265 4.11 21.64 -1.70
C THR A 265 2.78 21.33 -2.38
N ALA A 266 2.46 20.07 -2.66
CA ALA A 266 1.32 19.68 -3.48
C ALA A 266 -0.04 19.79 -2.78
N VAL A 267 -0.05 19.74 -1.44
CA VAL A 267 -1.28 19.84 -0.64
C VAL A 267 -1.21 21.09 0.22
N GLY A 268 -2.20 21.97 0.03
CA GLY A 268 -2.17 23.28 0.60
C GLY A 268 -3.50 24.02 0.50
N VAL A 269 -3.50 25.25 1.03
CA VAL A 269 -4.63 26.18 0.91
C VAL A 269 -4.38 27.04 -0.33
N PRO A 270 -5.31 27.08 -1.31
CA PRO A 270 -5.21 27.99 -2.45
C PRO A 270 -5.25 29.45 -1.98
N TRP A 271 -4.31 30.28 -2.44
CA TRP A 271 -4.20 31.69 -2.07
C TRP A 271 -3.59 32.53 -3.20
N GLN A 272 -4.36 33.45 -3.77
CA GLN A 272 -3.90 34.40 -4.81
C GLN A 272 -3.08 33.76 -5.95
N GLY A 273 -3.58 32.64 -6.50
CA GLY A 273 -2.89 31.93 -7.60
C GLY A 273 -1.68 31.09 -7.17
N SER A 274 -1.34 31.09 -5.88
CA SER A 274 -0.33 30.23 -5.26
C SER A 274 -0.97 29.20 -4.33
N MET A 275 -0.22 28.17 -3.95
CA MET A 275 -0.63 27.20 -2.95
C MET A 275 0.19 27.39 -1.67
N ILE A 276 -0.46 27.61 -0.54
CA ILE A 276 0.21 27.67 0.77
C ILE A 276 0.39 26.22 1.26
N PRO A 277 1.61 25.67 1.30
CA PRO A 277 1.82 24.26 1.54
C PRO A 277 1.67 23.91 3.03
N ILE A 278 0.63 23.13 3.36
CA ILE A 278 0.25 22.81 4.75
C ILE A 278 1.39 22.13 5.50
N PHE A 279 2.12 21.22 4.84
CA PHE A 279 3.24 20.53 5.46
C PHE A 279 4.36 21.48 5.87
N VAL A 280 4.70 22.47 5.05
CA VAL A 280 5.74 23.45 5.37
C VAL A 280 5.30 24.35 6.52
N VAL A 281 4.04 24.81 6.51
CA VAL A 281 3.47 25.60 7.62
C VAL A 281 3.55 24.81 8.92
N PHE A 282 3.19 23.53 8.88
CA PHE A 282 3.31 22.63 10.03
C PHE A 282 4.78 22.48 10.49
N MET A 283 5.72 22.30 9.56
CA MET A 283 7.15 22.18 9.88
C MET A 283 7.74 23.44 10.53
N VAL A 284 7.32 24.63 10.09
CA VAL A 284 7.70 25.89 10.74
C VAL A 284 7.07 25.96 12.13
N GLY A 285 5.78 25.64 12.25
CA GLY A 285 5.06 25.64 13.52
C GLY A 285 5.67 24.68 14.56
N ILE A 286 6.02 23.45 14.16
CA ILE A 286 6.64 22.48 15.07
C ILE A 286 8.07 22.90 15.45
N GLY A 287 8.80 23.58 14.56
CA GLY A 287 10.10 24.17 14.87
C GLY A 287 10.00 25.27 15.93
N ILE A 288 9.05 26.20 15.77
CA ILE A 288 8.76 27.25 16.77
C ILE A 288 8.32 26.62 18.09
N PHE A 289 7.42 25.63 18.04
CA PHE A 289 6.97 24.89 19.22
C PHE A 289 8.16 24.25 19.95
N ALA A 290 9.04 23.52 19.23
CA ALA A 290 10.21 22.89 19.82
C ALA A 290 11.16 23.93 20.45
N TYR A 291 11.36 25.07 19.80
CA TYR A 291 12.15 26.17 20.34
C TYR A 291 11.56 26.73 21.65
N LEU A 292 10.26 26.99 21.70
CA LEU A 292 9.60 27.55 22.89
C LEU A 292 9.41 26.52 24.02
N ARG A 293 9.36 25.23 23.70
CA ARG A 293 9.16 24.16 24.68
C ARG A 293 10.40 23.95 25.54
N CYS A 294 10.25 24.07 26.85
CA CYS A 294 11.31 23.86 27.84
C CYS A 294 10.99 22.66 28.74
N PRO A 295 11.28 21.42 28.31
CA PRO A 295 11.00 20.22 29.09
C PRO A 295 11.78 20.19 30.41
N GLN A 296 11.07 19.95 31.52
CA GLN A 296 11.66 19.83 32.85
C GLN A 296 12.06 18.37 33.13
N GLY A 297 13.36 18.09 33.07
CA GLY A 297 13.92 16.76 33.33
C GLY A 297 13.89 15.79 32.14
N THR A 298 14.50 14.62 32.34
CA THR A 298 14.75 13.64 31.27
C THR A 298 13.48 12.99 30.72
N LYS A 299 12.48 12.74 31.56
CA LYS A 299 11.20 12.15 31.13
C LYS A 299 10.38 13.11 30.28
N ALA A 300 10.29 14.39 30.67
CA ALA A 300 9.59 15.40 29.89
C ALA A 300 10.24 15.59 28.52
N LEU A 301 11.58 15.67 28.50
CA LEU A 301 12.35 15.75 27.26
C LEU A 301 12.09 14.56 26.35
N ALA A 302 12.06 13.35 26.92
CA ALA A 302 11.80 12.14 26.15
C ALA A 302 10.38 12.10 25.57
N ALA A 303 9.38 12.47 26.36
CA ALA A 303 8.00 12.52 25.92
C ALA A 303 7.81 13.54 24.79
N ASP A 304 8.34 14.76 24.96
CA ASP A 304 8.30 15.80 23.93
C ASP A 304 9.05 15.37 22.65
N ALA A 305 10.23 14.74 22.78
CA ALA A 305 11.02 14.27 21.63
C ALA A 305 10.29 13.20 20.81
N VAL A 306 9.73 12.17 21.47
CA VAL A 306 8.96 11.12 20.79
C VAL A 306 7.70 11.70 20.16
N TYR A 307 6.99 12.59 20.86
CA TYR A 307 5.79 13.25 20.35
C TYR A 307 6.07 14.10 19.10
N ILE A 308 7.15 14.89 19.10
CA ILE A 308 7.53 15.71 17.94
C ILE A 308 7.84 14.83 16.73
N CYS A 309 8.60 13.75 16.91
CA CYS A 309 8.90 12.80 15.82
C CYS A 309 7.62 12.15 15.27
N LEU A 310 6.73 11.72 16.17
CA LEU A 310 5.43 11.16 15.79
C LEU A 310 4.60 12.17 14.99
N ALA A 311 4.49 13.40 15.47
CA ALA A 311 3.68 14.44 14.85
C ALA A 311 4.15 14.76 13.44
N ILE A 312 5.47 14.92 13.26
CA ILE A 312 6.08 15.18 11.96
C ILE A 312 5.78 14.07 10.98
N TYR A 313 6.02 12.81 11.34
CA TYR A 313 5.82 11.71 10.41
C TYR A 313 4.35 11.34 10.16
N LEU A 314 3.45 11.54 11.13
CA LEU A 314 2.01 11.39 10.89
C LEU A 314 1.49 12.44 9.91
N VAL A 315 1.84 13.73 10.12
CA VAL A 315 1.41 14.80 9.20
C VAL A 315 2.06 14.60 7.83
N PHE A 316 3.32 14.20 7.77
CA PHE A 316 3.98 13.82 6.52
C PHE A 316 3.23 12.70 5.80
N ALA A 317 2.84 11.63 6.50
CA ALA A 317 2.09 10.50 5.93
C ALA A 317 0.69 10.84 5.43
N THR A 318 0.10 11.91 5.97
CA THR A 318 -1.30 12.26 5.72
C THR A 318 -1.45 13.38 4.69
N VAL A 319 -0.54 14.35 4.69
CA VAL A 319 -0.64 15.58 3.89
C VAL A 319 0.23 15.52 2.64
N VAL A 320 1.35 14.79 2.66
CA VAL A 320 2.25 14.76 1.50
C VAL A 320 1.87 13.56 0.61
N PRO A 321 1.79 13.71 -0.73
CA PRO A 321 1.62 12.59 -1.66
C PRO A 321 2.85 11.67 -1.65
N LEU A 322 2.87 10.73 -0.70
CA LEU A 322 4.01 9.85 -0.48
C LEU A 322 4.02 8.67 -1.45
N ASN A 323 5.22 8.15 -1.69
CA ASN A 323 5.34 6.76 -2.10
C ASN A 323 4.98 5.85 -0.90
N PRO A 324 4.25 4.74 -1.11
CA PRO A 324 3.72 3.92 -0.01
C PRO A 324 4.75 3.44 1.01
N TYR A 325 6.00 3.24 0.58
CA TYR A 325 7.07 2.78 1.45
C TYR A 325 7.62 3.83 2.43
N TRP A 326 7.33 5.11 2.24
CA TRP A 326 7.73 6.16 3.19
C TRP A 326 6.91 6.15 4.48
N ALA A 327 5.79 5.42 4.50
CA ALA A 327 4.97 5.20 5.70
C ALA A 327 5.77 4.58 6.87
N VAL A 328 6.87 3.87 6.57
CA VAL A 328 7.74 3.23 7.57
C VAL A 328 8.22 4.16 8.67
N MET A 329 8.30 5.46 8.39
CA MET A 329 8.74 6.47 9.34
C MET A 329 7.75 6.71 10.48
N VAL A 330 6.48 6.35 10.32
CA VAL A 330 5.44 6.50 11.36
C VAL A 330 5.60 5.44 12.45
N SER A 331 5.78 4.18 12.06
CA SER A 331 5.71 3.01 12.96
C SER A 331 6.55 3.11 14.23
N PRO A 332 7.83 3.56 14.23
CA PRO A 332 8.63 3.52 15.45
C PRO A 332 8.07 4.45 16.52
N PHE A 333 7.67 5.65 16.13
CA PHE A 333 7.19 6.67 17.08
C PHE A 333 5.74 6.40 17.50
N ALA A 334 4.91 5.88 16.61
CA ALA A 334 3.54 5.48 16.95
C ALA A 334 3.54 4.31 17.94
N VAL A 335 4.44 3.33 17.74
CA VAL A 335 4.59 2.22 18.69
C VAL A 335 5.16 2.71 20.01
N LEU A 336 6.18 3.59 20.02
CA LEU A 336 6.67 4.17 21.27
C LEU A 336 5.55 4.88 22.02
N ILE A 337 4.72 5.70 21.36
CA ILE A 337 3.66 6.44 22.05
C ILE A 337 2.61 5.51 22.67
N ILE A 338 2.25 4.40 22.00
CA ILE A 338 1.35 3.37 22.54
C ILE A 338 1.85 2.86 23.89
N PHE A 339 3.15 2.57 24.01
CA PHE A 339 3.72 1.99 25.24
C PHE A 339 4.14 3.02 26.29
N LEU A 340 4.44 4.25 25.85
CA LEU A 340 4.81 5.37 26.73
C LEU A 340 3.60 6.07 27.34
N ASN A 341 2.45 6.11 26.65
CA ASN A 341 1.17 6.61 27.16
C ASN A 341 0.17 5.46 27.38
N PRO A 342 0.30 4.73 28.49
CA PRO A 342 -0.39 3.46 28.63
C PRO A 342 -1.88 3.57 28.96
N ARG A 343 -2.34 4.74 29.39
CA ARG A 343 -3.75 5.01 29.68
C ARG A 343 -4.64 4.75 28.46
N HIS A 344 -4.09 4.92 27.27
CA HIS A 344 -4.80 4.81 26.00
C HIS A 344 -4.22 3.72 25.10
N VAL A 345 -3.61 2.64 25.63
CA VAL A 345 -2.98 1.57 24.81
C VAL A 345 -3.94 1.06 23.75
N LEU A 346 -5.15 0.65 24.13
CA LEU A 346 -6.13 0.09 23.19
C LEU A 346 -6.57 1.10 22.14
N LEU A 347 -6.87 2.32 22.57
CA LEU A 347 -7.29 3.40 21.66
C LEU A 347 -6.15 3.78 20.70
N ASN A 348 -4.95 4.02 21.20
CA ASN A 348 -3.77 4.31 20.37
C ASN A 348 -3.47 3.15 19.39
N SER A 349 -3.66 1.90 19.83
CA SER A 349 -3.52 0.74 18.96
C SER A 349 -4.54 0.76 17.83
N ALA A 350 -5.81 1.01 18.15
CA ALA A 350 -6.88 1.08 17.15
C ALA A 350 -6.70 2.27 16.19
N LEU A 351 -6.27 3.43 16.69
CA LEU A 351 -6.01 4.61 15.85
C LEU A 351 -4.81 4.37 14.92
N GLU A 352 -3.73 3.74 15.40
CA GLU A 352 -2.58 3.40 14.55
C GLU A 352 -2.95 2.36 13.47
N MET A 353 -3.78 1.37 13.83
CA MET A 353 -4.38 0.44 12.87
C MET A 353 -5.25 1.18 11.83
N GLY A 354 -6.04 2.14 12.28
CA GLY A 354 -6.89 2.97 11.42
C GLY A 354 -6.09 3.80 10.41
N VAL A 355 -5.04 4.48 10.87
CA VAL A 355 -4.11 5.22 9.99
C VAL A 355 -3.46 4.29 8.97
N GLY A 356 -2.88 3.17 9.41
CA GLY A 356 -2.24 2.21 8.52
C GLY A 356 -3.21 1.65 7.47
N THR A 357 -4.40 1.22 7.89
CA THR A 357 -5.41 0.65 6.99
C THR A 357 -5.90 1.67 5.97
N ALA A 358 -6.26 2.88 6.42
CA ALA A 358 -6.73 3.94 5.54
C ALA A 358 -5.66 4.32 4.50
N LEU A 359 -4.40 4.42 4.93
CA LEU A 359 -3.29 4.75 4.06
C LEU A 359 -3.09 3.70 2.96
N PHE A 360 -3.07 2.41 3.31
CA PHE A 360 -2.85 1.35 2.31
C PHE A 360 -4.08 1.09 1.44
N LEU A 361 -5.30 1.26 1.95
CA LEU A 361 -6.52 1.27 1.11
C LEU A 361 -6.47 2.40 0.08
N MET A 362 -6.09 3.62 0.48
CA MET A 362 -5.92 4.74 -0.46
C MET A 362 -4.90 4.43 -1.55
N TYR A 363 -3.79 3.77 -1.20
CA TYR A 363 -2.78 3.41 -2.18
C TYR A 363 -3.22 2.27 -3.10
N THR A 364 -4.00 1.32 -2.58
CA THR A 364 -4.65 0.30 -3.41
C THR A 364 -5.56 0.97 -4.45
N PHE A 365 -6.49 1.82 -4.04
CA PHE A 365 -7.41 2.51 -4.97
C PHE A 365 -6.74 3.53 -5.90
N THR A 366 -5.57 4.06 -5.52
CA THR A 366 -4.76 4.92 -6.40
C THR A 366 -4.09 4.11 -7.52
N GLY A 367 -3.98 2.79 -7.38
CA GLY A 367 -3.37 1.93 -8.40
C GLY A 367 -1.86 2.08 -8.49
N PHE A 368 -1.17 2.23 -7.35
CA PHE A 368 0.30 2.21 -7.36
C PHE A 368 0.82 0.91 -7.99
N SER A 369 1.83 1.02 -8.85
CA SER A 369 2.46 -0.08 -9.61
C SER A 369 2.99 -1.24 -8.76
N MET A 370 3.09 -1.06 -7.44
CA MET A 370 3.49 -2.13 -6.52
C MET A 370 2.35 -3.09 -6.15
N TYR A 371 1.10 -2.80 -6.53
CA TYR A 371 -0.06 -3.66 -6.23
C TYR A 371 -0.59 -4.36 -7.47
N ASP A 372 0.26 -4.61 -8.45
CA ASP A 372 -0.05 -5.53 -9.53
C ASP A 372 0.52 -6.93 -9.24
N ARG A 373 0.25 -7.85 -10.14
CA ARG A 373 0.74 -9.23 -10.06
C ARG A 373 2.26 -9.36 -10.08
N SER A 374 2.99 -8.40 -10.66
CA SER A 374 4.44 -8.50 -10.87
C SER A 374 5.24 -8.59 -9.57
N ILE A 375 4.66 -8.09 -8.46
CA ILE A 375 5.26 -8.20 -7.13
C ILE A 375 5.44 -9.66 -6.67
N LEU A 376 4.76 -10.61 -7.31
CA LEU A 376 4.78 -12.03 -6.96
C LEU A 376 5.71 -12.87 -7.86
N ASP A 377 6.22 -12.30 -8.95
CA ASP A 377 6.90 -13.06 -10.01
C ASP A 377 8.37 -13.35 -9.72
N GLN A 378 8.97 -12.72 -8.70
CA GLN A 378 10.43 -12.74 -8.51
C GLN A 378 10.92 -13.75 -7.47
N LEU A 379 10.05 -14.17 -6.53
CA LEU A 379 10.45 -14.96 -5.37
C LEU A 379 9.99 -16.43 -5.48
N LEU A 380 9.56 -17.04 -4.38
CA LEU A 380 9.28 -18.48 -4.33
C LEU A 380 7.94 -18.86 -4.96
N LEU A 381 6.99 -17.91 -5.08
CA LEU A 381 5.62 -18.25 -5.49
C LEU A 381 5.54 -18.91 -6.89
N PRO A 382 6.21 -18.41 -7.93
CA PRO A 382 6.16 -19.02 -9.26
C PRO A 382 6.79 -20.42 -9.34
N HIS A 383 7.65 -20.76 -8.38
CA HIS A 383 8.23 -22.10 -8.25
C HIS A 383 7.28 -23.08 -7.55
N LEU A 384 6.27 -22.58 -6.83
CA LEU A 384 5.32 -23.38 -6.05
C LEU A 384 3.95 -23.50 -6.72
N ALA A 385 3.50 -22.44 -7.40
CA ALA A 385 2.21 -22.40 -8.07
C ALA A 385 2.33 -21.61 -9.37
N THR A 386 1.76 -22.16 -10.44
CA THR A 386 1.63 -21.43 -11.71
C THR A 386 0.56 -20.36 -11.55
N PRO A 387 0.84 -19.11 -11.96
CA PRO A 387 -0.18 -18.09 -11.89
C PRO A 387 -1.25 -18.32 -12.95
N THR A 388 -2.43 -17.75 -12.75
CA THR A 388 -3.49 -17.79 -13.77
C THR A 388 -3.01 -17.21 -15.12
N ALA A 389 -3.39 -17.80 -16.25
CA ALA A 389 -3.03 -17.27 -17.57
C ALA A 389 -3.67 -15.88 -17.81
N GLN A 390 -4.94 -15.73 -17.43
CA GLN A 390 -5.68 -14.48 -17.49
C GLN A 390 -6.29 -14.20 -16.11
N PRO A 391 -5.85 -13.16 -15.40
CA PRO A 391 -6.39 -12.84 -14.09
C PRO A 391 -7.79 -12.23 -14.21
N ARG A 392 -8.70 -12.59 -13.30
CA ARG A 392 -10.03 -11.95 -13.22
C ARG A 392 -9.94 -10.48 -12.82
N TYR A 393 -8.95 -10.17 -11.99
CA TYR A 393 -8.70 -8.84 -11.46
C TYR A 393 -7.26 -8.48 -11.76
N GLU A 394 -7.02 -7.35 -12.42
CA GLU A 394 -5.67 -6.86 -12.73
C GLU A 394 -4.91 -6.46 -11.45
N ASN A 395 -5.64 -5.86 -10.51
CA ASN A 395 -5.11 -5.39 -9.25
C ASN A 395 -6.15 -5.53 -8.12
N PRO A 396 -5.73 -5.41 -6.86
CA PRO A 396 -6.62 -5.44 -5.71
C PRO A 396 -7.77 -4.43 -5.69
N ALA A 397 -7.60 -3.25 -6.30
CA ALA A 397 -8.66 -2.23 -6.29
C ALA A 397 -9.87 -2.71 -7.08
N GLN A 398 -9.65 -3.34 -8.23
CA GLN A 398 -10.73 -3.91 -9.05
C GLN A 398 -11.51 -4.99 -8.28
N PHE A 399 -10.83 -5.81 -7.47
CA PHE A 399 -11.52 -6.78 -6.61
C PHE A 399 -12.38 -6.08 -5.55
N LEU A 400 -11.87 -5.03 -4.91
CA LEU A 400 -12.61 -4.26 -3.91
C LEU A 400 -13.84 -3.58 -4.51
N ASP A 401 -13.71 -3.01 -5.72
CA ASP A 401 -14.82 -2.39 -6.44
C ASP A 401 -15.94 -3.41 -6.73
N VAL A 402 -15.58 -4.62 -7.19
CA VAL A 402 -16.55 -5.72 -7.43
C VAL A 402 -17.21 -6.21 -6.13
N MET A 403 -16.52 -6.12 -5.00
CA MET A 403 -17.09 -6.42 -3.68
C MET A 403 -17.98 -5.28 -3.12
N GLY A 404 -18.23 -4.24 -3.90
CA GLY A 404 -19.03 -3.08 -3.51
C GLY A 404 -18.28 -2.10 -2.58
N ILE A 405 -16.97 -2.27 -2.42
CA ILE A 405 -16.13 -1.34 -1.65
C ILE A 405 -15.64 -0.27 -2.63
N SER A 406 -16.49 0.74 -2.83
CA SER A 406 -16.20 1.83 -3.75
C SER A 406 -15.07 2.74 -3.26
N ARG A 407 -14.40 3.39 -4.21
CA ARG A 407 -13.39 4.42 -3.97
C ARG A 407 -14.01 5.67 -3.31
N GLN A 408 -14.22 5.63 -1.99
CA GLN A 408 -14.65 6.78 -1.19
C GLN A 408 -13.44 7.58 -0.69
N GLY A 409 -12.61 8.08 -1.61
CA GLY A 409 -11.31 8.69 -1.28
C GLY A 409 -11.41 9.77 -0.19
N SER A 410 -12.40 10.66 -0.29
CA SER A 410 -12.63 11.73 0.70
C SER A 410 -12.97 11.20 2.09
N PHE A 411 -13.75 10.12 2.19
CA PHE A 411 -14.11 9.51 3.47
C PHE A 411 -12.91 8.80 4.10
N ILE A 412 -12.13 8.05 3.30
CA ILE A 412 -10.93 7.36 3.78
C ILE A 412 -9.90 8.38 4.27
N VAL A 413 -9.67 9.46 3.52
CA VAL A 413 -8.78 10.56 3.93
C VAL A 413 -9.31 11.27 5.17
N GLY A 414 -10.61 11.56 5.25
CA GLY A 414 -11.24 12.18 6.42
C GLY A 414 -11.08 11.32 7.68
N PHE A 415 -11.31 10.01 7.57
CA PHE A 415 -11.10 9.06 8.67
C PHE A 415 -9.63 8.99 9.09
N MET A 416 -8.70 8.97 8.14
CA MET A 416 -7.26 8.99 8.42
C MET A 416 -6.86 10.26 9.18
N ILE A 417 -7.30 11.43 8.73
CA ILE A 417 -7.04 12.72 9.40
C ILE A 417 -7.63 12.72 10.81
N ALA A 418 -8.86 12.23 10.99
CA ALA A 418 -9.47 12.12 12.31
C ALA A 418 -8.65 11.22 13.26
N CYS A 419 -8.14 10.09 12.76
CA CYS A 419 -7.28 9.21 13.55
C CYS A 419 -5.97 9.90 13.94
N VAL A 420 -5.33 10.61 13.00
CA VAL A 420 -4.10 11.37 13.25
C VAL A 420 -4.32 12.45 14.29
N LEU A 421 -5.36 13.28 14.14
CA LEU A 421 -5.70 14.32 15.09
C LEU A 421 -5.98 13.75 16.48
N ALA A 422 -6.70 12.63 16.57
CA ALA A 422 -6.93 11.93 17.83
C ALA A 422 -5.62 11.48 18.48
N ILE A 423 -4.71 10.84 17.72
CA ILE A 423 -3.39 10.43 18.22
C ILE A 423 -2.61 11.63 18.77
N LEU A 424 -2.57 12.74 18.04
CA LEU A 424 -1.86 13.95 18.46
C LEU A 424 -2.47 14.56 19.72
N PHE A 425 -3.79 14.65 19.79
CA PHE A 425 -4.47 15.26 20.92
C PHE A 425 -4.32 14.45 22.22
N ILE A 426 -4.56 13.14 22.19
CA ILE A 426 -4.56 12.29 23.39
C ILE A 426 -3.16 11.97 23.90
N ASN A 427 -2.14 12.06 23.03
CA ASN A 427 -0.75 11.81 23.40
C ASN A 427 0.07 13.08 23.54
N PHE A 428 -0.57 14.26 23.55
CA PHE A 428 0.15 15.49 23.85
C PHE A 428 0.83 15.37 25.23
N PRO A 429 2.14 15.68 25.35
CA PRO A 429 2.93 15.42 26.55
C PRO A 429 2.58 16.38 27.70
N ARG A 430 1.46 16.11 28.36
CA ARG A 430 1.02 16.78 29.60
C ARG A 430 1.73 16.19 30.81
N ALA A 431 1.76 16.93 31.92
CA ALA A 431 2.41 16.50 33.16
C ALA A 431 1.97 15.10 33.62
N GLU A 432 0.66 14.81 33.59
CA GLU A 432 0.12 13.50 33.97
C GLU A 432 0.70 12.34 33.13
N MET A 433 0.85 12.54 31.81
CA MET A 433 1.45 11.53 30.92
C MET A 433 2.93 11.31 31.26
N VAL A 434 3.66 12.40 31.51
CA VAL A 434 5.10 12.36 31.82
C VAL A 434 5.38 11.66 33.16
N GLU A 435 4.52 11.85 34.16
CA GLU A 435 4.65 11.16 35.45
C GLU A 435 4.46 9.64 35.33
N LYS A 436 3.48 9.23 34.52
CA LYS A 436 3.12 7.82 34.28
C LYS A 436 3.91 7.19 33.12
N LEU A 437 4.91 7.88 32.57
CA LEU A 437 5.66 7.43 31.39
C LEU A 437 6.16 5.98 31.56
N GLY A 438 5.78 5.11 30.63
CA GLY A 438 6.17 3.70 30.59
C GLY A 438 5.49 2.79 31.65
N ARG A 439 4.73 3.35 32.60
CA ARG A 439 4.01 2.62 33.66
C ARG A 439 2.59 2.30 33.23
N GLY A 440 2.30 1.07 32.84
CA GLY A 440 1.06 0.81 32.11
C GLY A 440 0.40 -0.54 32.24
N GLU A 441 -0.85 -0.55 31.80
CA GLU A 441 -1.73 -1.71 31.74
C GLU A 441 -1.20 -2.81 30.81
N ARG A 442 -1.70 -4.02 31.05
CA ARG A 442 -1.42 -5.19 30.22
C ARG A 442 -2.02 -4.99 28.82
N VAL A 443 -1.34 -5.50 27.80
CA VAL A 443 -1.87 -5.52 26.43
C VAL A 443 -2.79 -6.75 26.31
N PRO A 444 -4.09 -6.60 26.07
CA PRO A 444 -4.95 -7.76 25.83
C PRO A 444 -4.51 -8.51 24.57
N ARG A 445 -4.46 -9.84 24.63
CA ARG A 445 -4.08 -10.66 23.49
C ARG A 445 -5.02 -10.47 22.29
N SER A 446 -6.31 -10.21 22.54
CA SER A 446 -7.28 -9.86 21.50
C SER A 446 -6.86 -8.64 20.69
N ALA A 447 -6.36 -7.58 21.33
CA ALA A 447 -5.85 -6.39 20.66
C ALA A 447 -4.56 -6.65 19.88
N ALA A 448 -3.70 -7.55 20.39
CA ALA A 448 -2.51 -7.97 19.66
C ALA A 448 -2.84 -8.80 18.42
N TRP A 449 -3.83 -9.69 18.51
CA TRP A 449 -4.24 -10.57 17.40
C TRP A 449 -5.09 -9.84 16.36
N SER A 450 -5.95 -8.89 16.77
CA SER A 450 -6.68 -8.03 15.83
C SER A 450 -5.73 -7.21 14.95
N ARG A 451 -4.53 -6.88 15.44
CA ARG A 451 -3.51 -6.22 14.62
C ARG A 451 -2.98 -7.11 13.51
N LEU A 452 -2.92 -8.42 13.72
CA LEU A 452 -2.43 -9.38 12.73
C LEU A 452 -3.41 -9.59 11.57
N THR A 453 -4.69 -9.28 11.74
CA THR A 453 -5.69 -9.45 10.68
C THR A 453 -5.42 -8.50 9.51
N MET A 454 -4.94 -7.27 9.76
CA MET A 454 -4.67 -6.31 8.69
C MET A 454 -3.55 -6.76 7.75
N PRO A 455 -2.32 -7.12 8.20
CA PRO A 455 -1.27 -7.58 7.30
C PRO A 455 -1.66 -8.90 6.63
N ALA A 456 -2.36 -9.80 7.31
CA ALA A 456 -2.85 -11.03 6.71
C ALA A 456 -3.89 -10.79 5.62
N ALA A 457 -4.89 -9.94 5.87
CA ALA A 457 -5.93 -9.58 4.90
C ALA A 457 -5.34 -8.82 3.71
N PHE A 458 -4.39 -7.91 3.96
CA PHE A 458 -3.69 -7.19 2.91
C PHE A 458 -2.87 -8.14 2.03
N SER A 459 -2.11 -9.07 2.62
CA SER A 459 -1.39 -10.08 1.85
C SER A 459 -2.32 -10.98 1.04
N ALA A 460 -3.45 -11.40 1.60
CA ALA A 460 -4.45 -12.17 0.88
C ALA A 460 -5.01 -11.38 -0.30
N LEU A 461 -5.33 -10.10 -0.10
CA LEU A 461 -5.83 -9.18 -1.11
C LEU A 461 -4.84 -9.02 -2.28
N VAL A 462 -3.53 -8.87 -2.01
CA VAL A 462 -2.50 -8.76 -3.06
C VAL A 462 -2.29 -10.08 -3.82
N LEU A 463 -2.62 -11.24 -3.22
CA LEU A 463 -2.53 -12.54 -3.89
C LEU A 463 -3.69 -12.84 -4.84
N ILE A 464 -4.81 -12.11 -4.75
CA ILE A 464 -6.02 -12.38 -5.56
C ILE A 464 -5.73 -12.36 -7.07
N PRO A 465 -5.07 -11.33 -7.66
CA PRO A 465 -4.73 -11.31 -9.09
C PRO A 465 -3.88 -12.51 -9.56
N TYR A 466 -3.16 -13.17 -8.66
CA TYR A 466 -2.31 -14.31 -9.01
C TYR A 466 -3.11 -15.61 -9.16
N PHE A 467 -4.11 -15.80 -8.30
CA PHE A 467 -4.80 -17.09 -8.15
C PHE A 467 -6.21 -17.13 -8.74
N VAL A 468 -6.88 -15.98 -8.93
CA VAL A 468 -8.26 -15.97 -9.40
C VAL A 468 -8.30 -15.82 -10.92
N PRO A 469 -8.64 -16.89 -11.68
CA PRO A 469 -8.71 -16.82 -13.13
C PRO A 469 -9.94 -16.05 -13.60
N ALA A 470 -9.79 -15.38 -14.74
CA ALA A 470 -10.89 -14.79 -15.47
C ALA A 470 -11.97 -15.84 -15.74
N VAL A 471 -13.22 -15.40 -15.74
CA VAL A 471 -14.34 -16.26 -16.13
C VAL A 471 -14.25 -16.47 -17.64
N PRO A 472 -14.22 -17.72 -18.15
CA PRO A 472 -14.13 -17.95 -19.59
C PRO A 472 -15.32 -17.34 -20.31
N VAL A 473 -15.07 -16.72 -21.45
CA VAL A 473 -16.09 -16.15 -22.31
C VAL A 473 -16.43 -17.17 -23.39
N ALA A 474 -17.66 -17.65 -23.39
CA ALA A 474 -18.14 -18.64 -24.36
C ALA A 474 -18.65 -18.00 -25.66
N TYR A 475 -19.13 -16.77 -25.57
CA TYR A 475 -19.56 -15.95 -26.71
C TYR A 475 -19.32 -14.47 -26.38
N SER A 476 -18.91 -13.69 -27.38
CA SER A 476 -18.73 -12.25 -27.27
C SER A 476 -18.90 -11.58 -28.62
N ALA A 477 -19.82 -10.62 -28.67
CA ALA A 477 -19.92 -9.63 -29.74
C ALA A 477 -19.44 -8.25 -29.27
N VAL A 478 -18.71 -8.16 -28.15
CA VAL A 478 -18.17 -6.89 -27.61
C VAL A 478 -17.17 -6.26 -28.58
N THR A 479 -17.28 -4.94 -28.79
CA THR A 479 -16.41 -4.13 -29.65
C THR A 479 -16.17 -2.75 -29.03
N ASP A 480 -15.08 -2.09 -29.44
CA ASP A 480 -14.75 -0.72 -29.04
C ASP A 480 -15.57 0.35 -29.81
N THR A 481 -16.30 -0.06 -30.85
CA THR A 481 -17.15 0.84 -31.67
C THR A 481 -18.61 0.35 -31.72
N PRO A 482 -19.31 0.27 -30.59
CA PRO A 482 -20.73 -0.11 -30.55
C PRO A 482 -21.61 0.95 -31.23
N GLN A 483 -22.79 0.53 -31.68
CA GLN A 483 -23.86 1.45 -32.12
C GLN A 483 -25.07 1.31 -31.19
N PRO A 484 -25.77 2.42 -30.85
CA PRO A 484 -27.00 2.33 -30.11
C PRO A 484 -28.08 1.66 -30.96
N GLY A 485 -28.84 0.75 -30.35
CA GLY A 485 -30.06 0.21 -30.93
C GLY A 485 -31.14 1.28 -31.20
N GLY A 486 -32.19 0.89 -31.91
CA GLY A 486 -33.31 1.76 -32.26
C GLY A 486 -34.41 1.84 -31.20
N VAL A 487 -34.36 0.98 -30.19
CA VAL A 487 -35.43 0.85 -29.17
C VAL A 487 -34.97 1.26 -27.77
N ASN A 488 -35.72 2.18 -27.16
CA ASN A 488 -35.64 2.45 -25.73
C ASN A 488 -36.32 1.31 -24.95
N ILE A 489 -35.52 0.53 -24.20
CA ILE A 489 -36.00 -0.64 -23.48
C ILE A 489 -36.93 -0.31 -22.31
N LEU A 490 -36.91 0.95 -21.84
CA LEU A 490 -37.81 1.46 -20.80
C LEU A 490 -39.14 1.98 -21.36
N GLY A 491 -39.35 1.89 -22.68
CA GLY A 491 -40.63 2.19 -23.32
C GLY A 491 -41.65 1.07 -23.14
N ASP A 492 -42.93 1.42 -23.16
CA ASP A 492 -44.03 0.46 -23.01
C ASP A 492 -43.98 -0.64 -24.09
N GLY A 493 -43.92 -1.89 -23.65
CA GLY A 493 -43.90 -3.06 -24.54
C GLY A 493 -42.60 -3.23 -25.33
N ALA A 494 -41.57 -2.44 -25.04
CA ALA A 494 -40.28 -2.53 -25.70
C ALA A 494 -39.61 -3.89 -25.43
N SER A 495 -39.02 -4.48 -26.47
CA SER A 495 -38.22 -5.69 -26.33
C SER A 495 -37.12 -5.75 -27.37
N VAL A 496 -35.97 -6.24 -26.93
CA VAL A 496 -34.85 -6.57 -27.81
C VAL A 496 -34.54 -8.04 -27.62
N THR A 497 -34.37 -8.79 -28.71
CA THR A 497 -34.12 -10.23 -28.67
C THR A 497 -32.99 -10.63 -29.60
N GLU A 498 -32.20 -11.63 -29.20
CA GLU A 498 -31.21 -12.28 -30.06
C GLU A 498 -31.30 -13.79 -29.87
N THR A 499 -31.25 -14.54 -30.98
CA THR A 499 -31.28 -16.01 -30.95
C THR A 499 -29.89 -16.60 -31.14
N VAL A 500 -29.28 -17.02 -30.04
CA VAL A 500 -27.93 -17.56 -30.00
C VAL A 500 -27.91 -19.08 -30.18
N THR A 501 -26.84 -19.58 -30.79
CA THR A 501 -26.52 -21.02 -30.86
C THR A 501 -25.04 -21.19 -30.58
N LEU A 502 -24.69 -21.88 -29.49
CA LEU A 502 -23.30 -22.04 -29.08
C LEU A 502 -22.72 -23.36 -29.61
N PRO A 503 -21.43 -23.38 -30.03
CA PRO A 503 -20.79 -24.57 -30.57
C PRO A 503 -20.49 -25.64 -29.51
N SER A 504 -20.57 -25.28 -28.22
CA SER A 504 -20.23 -26.14 -27.08
C SER A 504 -21.24 -25.95 -25.96
N THR A 505 -21.33 -26.92 -25.05
CA THR A 505 -22.24 -26.83 -23.90
C THR A 505 -21.61 -25.94 -22.84
N VAL A 506 -22.34 -24.93 -22.38
CA VAL A 506 -21.84 -23.91 -21.45
C VAL A 506 -22.68 -23.90 -20.19
N GLU A 507 -22.04 -24.09 -19.04
CA GLU A 507 -22.61 -23.71 -17.74
C GLU A 507 -22.40 -22.21 -17.55
N VAL A 508 -23.45 -21.43 -17.76
CA VAL A 508 -23.39 -19.98 -17.78
C VAL A 508 -23.21 -19.45 -16.36
N SER A 509 -22.26 -18.53 -16.18
CA SER A 509 -22.07 -17.79 -14.94
C SER A 509 -22.71 -16.41 -15.00
N SER A 510 -22.64 -15.74 -16.16
CA SER A 510 -23.26 -14.45 -16.39
C SER A 510 -23.52 -14.17 -17.86
N ILE A 511 -24.52 -13.32 -18.11
CA ILE A 511 -24.83 -12.73 -19.42
C ILE A 511 -24.57 -11.24 -19.25
N ASN A 512 -23.62 -10.69 -20.00
CA ASN A 512 -23.25 -9.28 -19.96
C ASN A 512 -23.83 -8.60 -21.18
N ILE A 513 -24.62 -7.53 -21.00
CA ILE A 513 -25.27 -6.79 -22.08
C ILE A 513 -24.92 -5.33 -21.92
N ALA A 514 -24.54 -4.66 -23.01
CA ALA A 514 -24.22 -3.24 -22.95
C ALA A 514 -25.43 -2.35 -23.20
N PHE A 515 -25.46 -1.26 -22.44
CA PHE A 515 -26.50 -0.25 -22.52
C PHE A 515 -25.87 1.13 -22.73
N LEU A 516 -26.56 1.95 -23.52
CA LEU A 516 -26.43 3.39 -23.47
C LEU A 516 -27.47 3.91 -22.46
N ALA A 517 -27.00 4.24 -21.26
CA ALA A 517 -27.83 4.52 -20.08
C ALA A 517 -27.50 5.86 -19.39
N GLY A 518 -26.80 6.78 -20.09
CA GLY A 518 -26.31 8.05 -19.53
C GLY A 518 -27.40 9.03 -19.05
N ASP A 519 -28.64 8.87 -19.53
CA ASP A 519 -29.78 9.77 -19.24
C ASP A 519 -30.82 9.19 -18.26
N ILE A 520 -30.49 8.14 -17.50
CA ILE A 520 -31.40 7.62 -16.46
C ILE A 520 -31.45 8.60 -15.28
N GLN A 521 -32.36 9.58 -15.36
CA GLN A 521 -32.75 10.40 -14.21
C GLN A 521 -33.50 9.51 -13.21
N TRP A 522 -32.85 9.19 -12.09
CA TRP A 522 -33.37 8.55 -10.86
C TRP A 522 -34.78 7.91 -11.00
N LEU A 523 -34.82 6.67 -11.49
CA LEU A 523 -36.05 5.87 -11.63
C LEU A 523 -36.19 4.94 -10.43
N ASP A 524 -37.17 5.14 -9.57
CA ASP A 524 -37.26 4.45 -8.28
C ASP A 524 -37.75 3.00 -8.42
N SER A 525 -38.52 2.67 -9.46
CA SER A 525 -39.13 1.34 -9.59
C SER A 525 -38.89 0.59 -10.91
N SER A 526 -38.36 1.24 -11.97
CA SER A 526 -38.10 0.60 -13.26
C SER A 526 -37.11 -0.58 -13.15
N VAL A 527 -37.48 -1.73 -13.72
CA VAL A 527 -36.66 -2.96 -13.73
C VAL A 527 -36.43 -3.44 -15.17
N VAL A 528 -35.18 -3.74 -15.51
CA VAL A 528 -34.82 -4.40 -16.78
C VAL A 528 -34.67 -5.90 -16.55
N ASN A 529 -35.38 -6.68 -17.35
CA ASN A 529 -35.43 -8.12 -17.28
C ASN A 529 -34.65 -8.74 -18.44
N VAL A 530 -33.86 -9.77 -18.14
CA VAL A 530 -33.20 -10.63 -19.12
C VAL A 530 -33.75 -12.03 -18.96
N GLU A 531 -34.41 -12.52 -20.01
CA GLU A 531 -35.03 -13.83 -20.08
C GLU A 531 -34.34 -14.67 -21.15
N VAL A 532 -34.13 -15.96 -20.88
CA VAL A 532 -33.66 -16.92 -21.88
C VAL A 532 -34.72 -17.99 -22.07
N THR A 533 -35.09 -18.21 -23.32
CA THR A 533 -36.06 -19.24 -23.75
C THR A 533 -35.37 -20.26 -24.65
N ASP A 534 -35.81 -21.51 -24.58
CA ASP A 534 -35.36 -22.56 -25.50
C ASP A 534 -36.11 -22.51 -26.85
N ALA A 535 -35.75 -23.40 -27.76
CA ALA A 535 -36.39 -23.50 -29.08
C ALA A 535 -37.90 -23.81 -29.06
N SER A 536 -38.46 -24.30 -27.93
CA SER A 536 -39.90 -24.51 -27.76
C SER A 536 -40.63 -23.25 -27.26
N GLY A 537 -39.89 -22.19 -26.95
CA GLY A 537 -40.40 -20.99 -26.30
C GLY A 537 -40.55 -21.14 -24.78
N ALA A 538 -40.09 -22.25 -24.20
CA ALA A 538 -40.13 -22.43 -22.76
C ALA A 538 -39.01 -21.61 -22.10
N ARG A 539 -39.37 -20.88 -21.04
CA ARG A 539 -38.42 -20.07 -20.27
C ARG A 539 -37.49 -20.97 -19.45
N VAL A 540 -36.21 -20.93 -19.79
CA VAL A 540 -35.16 -21.69 -19.10
C VAL A 540 -34.40 -20.85 -18.07
N PHE A 541 -34.46 -19.52 -18.17
CA PHE A 541 -33.84 -18.61 -17.21
C PHE A 541 -34.49 -17.22 -17.20
N LYS A 542 -34.52 -16.55 -16.04
CA LYS A 542 -34.88 -15.13 -15.90
C LYS A 542 -34.02 -14.49 -14.82
N THR A 543 -33.54 -13.29 -15.09
CA THR A 543 -32.89 -12.41 -14.14
C THR A 543 -33.32 -10.97 -14.39
N ALA A 544 -33.06 -10.09 -13.44
CA ALA A 544 -33.50 -8.71 -13.49
C ALA A 544 -32.52 -7.79 -12.76
N ALA A 545 -32.42 -6.55 -13.22
CA ALA A 545 -31.64 -5.50 -12.59
C ALA A 545 -32.48 -4.21 -12.50
N PRO A 546 -32.39 -3.44 -11.41
CA PRO A 546 -32.97 -2.10 -11.36
C PRO A 546 -32.40 -1.23 -12.48
N ALA A 547 -33.22 -0.43 -13.15
CA ALA A 547 -32.77 0.44 -14.24
C ALA A 547 -31.66 1.40 -13.78
N ASN A 548 -31.74 1.90 -12.53
CA ASN A 548 -30.71 2.76 -11.93
C ASN A 548 -29.35 2.07 -11.69
N SER A 549 -29.28 0.74 -11.76
CA SER A 549 -28.01 0.02 -11.65
C SER A 549 -27.31 -0.15 -13.00
N LEU A 550 -28.00 0.18 -14.10
CA LEU A 550 -27.40 0.21 -15.42
C LEU A 550 -26.45 1.42 -15.52
N HIS A 551 -25.38 1.22 -16.25
CA HIS A 551 -24.35 2.22 -16.57
C HIS A 551 -24.00 2.07 -18.05
N GLU A 552 -23.37 3.09 -18.62
CA GLU A 552 -22.86 3.01 -19.99
C GLU A 552 -21.87 1.85 -20.14
N GLY A 553 -22.07 1.02 -21.17
CA GLY A 553 -21.30 -0.18 -21.43
C GLY A 553 -21.87 -1.44 -20.78
N LEU A 554 -21.04 -2.48 -20.68
CA LEU A 554 -21.45 -3.85 -20.30
C LEU A 554 -21.93 -3.95 -18.85
N HIS A 555 -23.20 -4.25 -18.66
CA HIS A 555 -23.78 -4.62 -17.37
C HIS A 555 -23.83 -6.14 -17.19
N GLU A 556 -23.34 -6.65 -16.06
CA GLU A 556 -23.31 -8.08 -15.74
C GLU A 556 -24.63 -8.55 -15.13
N PHE A 557 -25.30 -9.50 -15.78
CA PHE A 557 -26.43 -10.23 -15.20
C PHE A 557 -25.99 -11.63 -14.73
N PRO A 558 -25.96 -11.91 -13.42
CA PRO A 558 -25.61 -13.24 -12.91
C PRO A 558 -26.59 -14.30 -13.42
N ALA A 559 -26.07 -15.40 -13.96
CA ALA A 559 -26.84 -16.46 -14.61
C ALA A 559 -26.51 -17.88 -14.12
N LYS A 560 -26.09 -18.00 -12.85
CA LYS A 560 -25.79 -19.30 -12.23
C LYS A 560 -26.98 -20.25 -12.32
N GLY A 561 -26.74 -21.43 -12.88
CA GLY A 561 -27.75 -22.49 -13.05
C GLY A 561 -28.33 -22.58 -14.46
N LEU A 562 -28.07 -21.59 -15.33
CA LEU A 562 -28.38 -21.70 -16.75
C LEU A 562 -27.35 -22.58 -17.46
N VAL A 563 -27.83 -23.54 -18.26
CA VAL A 563 -27.00 -24.40 -19.09
C VAL A 563 -27.47 -24.28 -20.53
N LEU A 564 -26.59 -23.79 -21.40
CA LEU A 564 -26.85 -23.69 -22.84
C LEU A 564 -26.17 -24.87 -23.53
N ARG A 565 -26.95 -25.75 -24.15
CA ARG A 565 -26.42 -26.97 -24.79
C ARG A 565 -25.88 -26.69 -26.18
N ALA A 566 -24.82 -27.42 -26.55
CA ALA A 566 -24.18 -27.29 -27.86
C ALA A 566 -25.18 -27.51 -28.99
N GLY A 567 -25.22 -26.59 -29.95
CA GLY A 567 -26.07 -26.68 -31.15
C GLY A 567 -27.57 -26.43 -30.94
N GLU A 568 -28.02 -26.20 -29.70
CA GLU A 568 -29.40 -25.80 -29.42
C GLU A 568 -29.57 -24.29 -29.55
N ARG A 569 -30.76 -23.87 -29.99
CA ARG A 569 -31.13 -22.46 -30.12
C ARG A 569 -31.74 -21.96 -28.83
N TYR A 570 -31.26 -20.80 -28.38
CA TYR A 570 -31.81 -20.09 -27.23
C TYR A 570 -32.04 -18.64 -27.62
N THR A 571 -33.18 -18.09 -27.22
CA THR A 571 -33.48 -16.67 -27.45
C THR A 571 -33.29 -15.91 -26.14
N VAL A 572 -32.34 -14.98 -26.16
CA VAL A 572 -32.14 -13.98 -25.10
C VAL A 572 -33.09 -12.83 -25.38
N ARG A 573 -33.94 -12.51 -24.41
CA ARG A 573 -34.95 -11.46 -24.51
C ARG A 573 -34.75 -10.44 -23.39
N ILE A 574 -34.61 -9.19 -23.78
CA ILE A 574 -34.46 -8.04 -22.90
C ILE A 574 -35.77 -7.28 -22.92
N THR A 575 -36.32 -6.97 -21.75
CA THR A 575 -37.59 -6.26 -21.56
C THR A 575 -37.53 -5.39 -20.31
N SER A 576 -38.54 -4.57 -20.05
CA SER A 576 -38.69 -3.85 -18.79
C SER A 576 -40.04 -4.08 -18.13
N GLU A 577 -40.09 -3.86 -16.82
CA GLU A 577 -41.31 -3.84 -16.00
C GLU A 577 -41.27 -2.58 -15.10
N LEU A 578 -42.44 -2.10 -14.65
CA LEU A 578 -42.58 -0.96 -13.73
C LEU A 578 -41.93 0.34 -14.26
N THR A 579 -42.05 0.61 -15.54
CA THR A 579 -41.42 1.76 -16.22
C THR A 579 -41.98 3.10 -15.74
N GLU A 580 -41.10 3.97 -15.24
CA GLU A 580 -41.44 5.33 -14.77
C GLU A 580 -40.97 6.43 -15.74
N GLY A 581 -40.52 6.05 -16.94
CA GLY A 581 -39.87 6.94 -17.91
C GLY A 581 -38.35 6.69 -17.99
N GLY A 582 -37.63 7.60 -18.65
CA GLY A 582 -36.18 7.49 -18.88
C GLY A 582 -35.81 6.80 -20.19
N SER A 583 -34.50 6.71 -20.47
CA SER A 583 -33.95 6.10 -21.68
C SER A 583 -32.83 5.14 -21.34
N ALA A 584 -32.98 3.89 -21.78
CA ALA A 584 -31.89 2.92 -21.83
C ALA A 584 -31.99 2.15 -23.14
N VAL A 585 -30.92 2.20 -23.93
CA VAL A 585 -30.88 1.57 -25.25
C VAL A 585 -29.86 0.45 -25.20
N VAL A 586 -30.21 -0.73 -25.72
CA VAL A 586 -29.25 -1.84 -25.85
C VAL A 586 -28.31 -1.54 -27.01
N GLU A 587 -27.01 -1.70 -26.80
CA GLU A 587 -26.02 -1.50 -27.85
C GLU A 587 -25.91 -2.73 -28.76
N ILE A 588 -25.58 -2.51 -30.03
CA ILE A 588 -25.43 -3.51 -31.09
C ILE A 588 -24.02 -3.40 -31.69
N ASN A 589 -23.45 -4.53 -32.07
CA ASN A 589 -22.23 -4.60 -32.86
C ASN A 589 -22.57 -4.81 -34.35
N PRO A 590 -22.54 -3.77 -35.19
CA PRO A 590 -22.86 -3.92 -36.62
C PRO A 590 -21.80 -4.72 -37.41
N ALA A 591 -20.61 -4.94 -36.85
CA ALA A 591 -19.53 -5.68 -37.51
C ALA A 591 -19.66 -7.21 -37.34
N VAL A 592 -20.54 -7.67 -36.44
CA VAL A 592 -20.81 -9.08 -36.18
C VAL A 592 -22.32 -9.29 -36.33
N ASP A 593 -22.74 -10.14 -37.25
CA ASP A 593 -24.16 -10.42 -37.55
C ASP A 593 -24.33 -11.94 -37.69
N GLN A 594 -24.00 -12.67 -36.62
CA GLN A 594 -24.01 -14.13 -36.59
C GLN A 594 -25.37 -14.67 -36.15
N PHE A 595 -26.11 -13.89 -35.37
CA PHE A 595 -27.35 -14.31 -34.74
C PHE A 595 -28.49 -13.36 -35.08
N PRO A 596 -29.71 -13.89 -35.36
CA PRO A 596 -30.85 -13.03 -35.64
C PRO A 596 -31.21 -12.16 -34.44
N THR A 597 -31.04 -10.85 -34.60
CA THR A 597 -31.43 -9.82 -33.61
C THR A 597 -32.70 -9.12 -34.06
N THR A 598 -33.64 -8.91 -33.14
CA THR A 598 -34.85 -8.13 -33.39
C THR A 598 -35.12 -7.10 -32.31
N GLU A 599 -35.60 -5.94 -32.73
CA GLU A 599 -36.09 -4.86 -31.89
C GLU A 599 -37.60 -4.71 -32.12
N ASN A 600 -38.41 -4.89 -31.07
CA ASN A 600 -39.88 -4.93 -31.14
C ASN A 600 -40.40 -5.87 -32.25
N GLY A 601 -39.69 -6.98 -32.49
CA GLY A 601 -40.02 -7.96 -33.53
C GLY A 601 -39.56 -7.61 -34.94
N THR A 602 -38.91 -6.45 -35.15
CA THR A 602 -38.30 -6.06 -36.43
C THR A 602 -36.83 -6.45 -36.46
N THR A 603 -36.39 -7.16 -37.50
CA THR A 603 -34.98 -7.54 -37.66
C THR A 603 -34.09 -6.31 -37.83
N VAL A 604 -32.98 -6.29 -37.10
CA VAL A 604 -31.94 -5.26 -37.20
C VAL A 604 -30.61 -5.91 -37.61
N ASN A 605 -29.73 -5.14 -38.22
CA ASN A 605 -28.41 -5.63 -38.63
C ASN A 605 -27.45 -5.61 -37.44
N GLY A 606 -26.78 -6.73 -37.20
CA GLY A 606 -25.79 -6.88 -36.15
C GLY A 606 -26.32 -7.60 -34.91
N ASP A 607 -25.38 -8.18 -34.18
CA ASP A 607 -25.60 -8.88 -32.93
C ASP A 607 -25.65 -7.87 -31.77
N LEU A 608 -26.41 -8.19 -30.72
CA LEU A 608 -26.36 -7.46 -29.46
C LEU A 608 -24.93 -7.38 -28.96
N LEU A 609 -24.53 -6.23 -28.41
CA LEU A 609 -23.27 -6.07 -27.72
C LEU A 609 -23.32 -6.85 -26.39
N MET A 610 -23.19 -8.17 -26.52
CA MET A 610 -23.39 -9.16 -25.46
C MET A 610 -22.16 -10.05 -25.32
N SER A 611 -21.90 -10.47 -24.09
CA SER A 611 -20.95 -11.53 -23.79
C SER A 611 -21.56 -12.55 -22.84
N ILE A 612 -21.48 -13.84 -23.20
CA ILE A 612 -21.92 -14.95 -22.35
C ILE A 612 -20.67 -15.58 -21.74
N SER A 613 -20.56 -15.46 -20.42
CA SER A 613 -19.43 -16.00 -19.65
C SER A 613 -19.87 -17.26 -18.92
N GLY A 614 -19.02 -18.29 -18.91
CA GLY A 614 -19.35 -19.57 -18.32
C GLY A 614 -18.31 -20.65 -18.57
N ARG A 615 -18.47 -21.80 -17.92
CA ARG A 615 -17.57 -22.94 -18.11
C ARG A 615 -18.05 -23.78 -19.28
N THR A 616 -17.24 -23.89 -20.32
CA THR A 616 -17.44 -24.86 -21.40
C THR A 616 -17.19 -26.29 -20.91
N LYS A 617 -18.08 -27.21 -21.28
CA LYS A 617 -17.96 -28.64 -20.99
C LYS A 617 -17.52 -29.45 -22.19
#